data_AF-A0A8H5B8D4-F1
#
_entry.id   AF-A0A8H5B8D4-F1
#
_cell.length_a   1.000
_cell.length_b   1.000
_cell.length_c   1.000
_cell.angle_alpha   90.00
_cell.angle_beta   90.00
_cell.angle_gamma   90.00
#
_symmetry.space_group_name_H-M   'P 1'
#
loop_
_entity.id
_entity.type
_entity.pdbx_description
1 polymer ?
#
loop_
_entity_poly.entity_id
_entity_poly.type
_entity_poly.pdbx_seq_one_letter_code
_entity_poly.pdbx_strand_id
1 'polypeptide(L)'
;MDKSPLKDGRTVYRPLEKMVCAVCRAAHTPEKKIRVCLACGEVAYCSQECQESDWTQHKRHCGKGKTDRVQLQSFYPLLAVIAYSARLLLVPNNEHPALCHQIINNPDPITGDVVDCPNGEAARLVLLGDPISPHEAGSPEWWPSASSAEIRSKLQRRILTEGLLLPMMLAITVSLVGEMYTSNAVPSSEEPQFQATGRRRVRLTYKRSPISDFGIIAGSARVTAQDRLVYYQMDGDLMMGQDPEDHYWVYFTTVSGEEVYLDCGMYTFNFAVMVQSIGYLIHGIPDVGLTPASWMDREQEKFFPTAARDKLQWMPRKRFSILRDERLDKVLRPMTVLDSDLPVLYNLMDEIAGRSCTEWEKNMFRLFLSYSSRILRLTMKHRDYLQFPEQPRSDIDFDPGEGEVSPNSEYGKVHVAYLEKLTHKLKKHQITADEWTDAFKRWSDTPFEARKKMLKKFK
;
A
#
# COMPACT_ATOMS: atom_id res chain seq x y z
N MET A 1 40.65 31.47 -11.63
CA MET A 1 39.23 31.31 -11.25
C MET A 1 38.97 29.83 -11.06
N ASP A 2 38.92 29.43 -9.80
CA ASP A 2 38.95 28.06 -9.33
C ASP A 2 37.58 27.40 -9.58
N LYS A 3 37.55 26.41 -10.47
CA LYS A 3 36.33 25.62 -10.73
C LYS A 3 36.19 24.62 -9.60
N SER A 4 35.50 25.00 -8.52
CA SER A 4 35.04 24.05 -7.51
C SER A 4 34.22 22.95 -8.22
N PRO A 5 34.69 21.70 -8.27
CA PRO A 5 33.93 20.61 -8.86
C PRO A 5 32.68 20.35 -8.02
N LEU A 6 31.60 19.97 -8.69
CA LEU A 6 30.26 19.69 -8.16
C LEU A 6 30.32 18.96 -6.80
N LYS A 7 30.01 19.69 -5.73
CA LYS A 7 30.10 19.22 -4.34
C LYS A 7 28.81 18.61 -3.80
N ASP A 8 27.71 18.65 -4.53
CA ASP A 8 26.39 18.41 -3.94
C ASP A 8 25.67 17.26 -4.66
N GLY A 9 25.43 16.17 -3.92
CA GLY A 9 24.76 14.96 -4.40
C GLY A 9 23.28 15.17 -4.77
N ARG A 10 22.48 14.12 -4.64
CA ARG A 10 21.05 14.15 -4.96
C ARG A 10 20.31 15.17 -4.08
N THR A 11 19.33 15.85 -4.67
CA THR A 11 18.40 16.75 -3.96
C THR A 11 16.99 16.20 -4.09
N VAL A 12 16.20 16.21 -3.01
CA VAL A 12 14.80 15.77 -3.05
C VAL A 12 13.92 16.90 -3.63
N TYR A 13 13.20 16.60 -4.70
CA TYR A 13 12.26 17.50 -5.36
C TYR A 13 10.84 17.25 -4.85
N ARG A 14 10.35 18.18 -4.04
CA ARG A 14 8.98 18.14 -3.51
C ARG A 14 7.99 18.70 -4.53
N PRO A 15 6.95 17.96 -4.93
CA PRO A 15 5.89 18.48 -5.79
C PRO A 15 5.07 19.57 -5.10
N LEU A 16 4.25 20.27 -5.91
CA LEU A 16 3.28 21.24 -5.42
C LEU A 16 2.40 20.61 -4.33
N GLU A 17 2.40 21.22 -3.16
CA GLU A 17 1.51 20.81 -2.06
C GLU A 17 0.08 21.29 -2.30
N LYS A 18 -0.05 22.52 -2.81
CA LYS A 18 -1.32 23.21 -3.00
C LYS A 18 -1.37 23.81 -4.40
N MET A 19 -2.58 23.89 -4.95
CA MET A 19 -2.84 24.56 -6.21
C MET A 19 -2.78 26.08 -6.02
N VAL A 20 -1.59 26.65 -6.24
CA VAL A 20 -1.33 28.09 -6.16
C VAL A 20 -0.66 28.54 -7.46
N CYS A 21 -1.06 29.70 -7.99
CA CYS A 21 -0.50 30.23 -9.22
C CYS A 21 1.00 30.57 -9.02
N ALA A 22 1.86 30.09 -9.91
CA ALA A 22 3.31 30.33 -9.85
C ALA A 22 3.67 31.82 -10.00
N VAL A 23 2.83 32.61 -10.70
CA VAL A 23 3.07 34.03 -10.96
C VAL A 23 2.40 34.92 -9.92
N CYS A 24 1.06 34.95 -9.89
CA CYS A 24 0.33 35.89 -9.04
C CYS A 24 0.02 35.37 -7.63
N ARG A 25 0.44 34.14 -7.30
CA ARG A 25 0.21 33.49 -5.99
C ARG A 25 -1.25 33.33 -5.57
N ALA A 26 -2.20 33.54 -6.48
CA ALA A 26 -3.60 33.27 -6.22
C ALA A 26 -3.82 31.78 -5.92
N ALA A 27 -4.59 31.47 -4.88
CA ALA A 27 -5.01 30.12 -4.53
C ALA A 27 -6.18 29.66 -5.41
N HIS A 28 -6.40 28.35 -5.47
CA HIS A 28 -7.56 27.78 -6.14
C HIS A 28 -8.84 28.10 -5.37
N THR A 29 -9.81 28.72 -6.04
CA THR A 29 -11.17 28.94 -5.53
C THR A 29 -12.20 28.42 -6.54
N PRO A 30 -13.48 28.29 -6.17
CA PRO A 30 -14.53 27.93 -7.13
C PRO A 30 -14.61 28.88 -8.33
N GLU A 31 -14.34 30.17 -8.13
CA GLU A 31 -14.36 31.23 -9.15
C GLU A 31 -13.05 31.24 -9.95
N LYS A 32 -11.92 30.90 -9.31
CA LYS A 32 -10.58 30.94 -9.91
C LYS A 32 -9.99 29.54 -10.02
N LYS A 33 -10.28 28.90 -11.16
CA LYS A 33 -9.75 27.57 -11.49
C LYS A 33 -8.27 27.65 -11.83
N ILE A 34 -7.46 26.94 -11.06
CA ILE A 34 -6.02 26.81 -11.31
C ILE A 34 -5.77 25.51 -12.07
N ARG A 35 -4.90 25.56 -13.07
CA ARG A 35 -4.52 24.42 -13.90
C ARG A 35 -3.04 24.14 -13.73
N VAL A 36 -2.69 22.87 -13.52
CA VAL A 36 -1.29 22.44 -13.60
C VAL A 36 -0.80 22.48 -15.05
N CYS A 37 0.47 22.77 -15.25
CA CYS A 37 1.11 22.67 -16.55
C CYS A 37 0.95 21.25 -17.09
N LEU A 38 0.31 21.09 -18.25
CA LEU A 38 0.00 19.77 -18.81
C LEU A 38 1.25 18.96 -19.16
N ALA A 39 2.36 19.64 -19.48
CA ALA A 39 3.60 19.00 -19.90
C ALA A 39 4.42 18.43 -18.73
N CYS A 40 4.57 19.16 -17.62
CA CYS A 40 5.39 18.71 -16.49
C CYS A 40 4.58 18.39 -15.22
N GLY A 41 3.43 19.03 -15.00
CA GLY A 41 2.64 18.91 -13.78
C GLY A 41 3.23 19.56 -12.53
N GLU A 42 4.36 20.27 -12.64
CA GLU A 42 5.14 20.78 -11.49
C GLU A 42 4.84 22.25 -11.12
N VAL A 43 4.15 22.97 -11.99
CA VAL A 43 3.73 24.37 -11.77
C VAL A 43 2.25 24.51 -12.11
N ALA A 44 1.59 25.49 -11.51
CA ALA A 44 0.18 25.74 -11.72
C ALA A 44 -0.09 27.22 -12.02
N TYR A 45 -1.09 27.49 -12.85
CA TYR A 45 -1.44 28.84 -13.31
C TYR A 45 -2.95 29.08 -13.21
N CYS A 46 -3.33 30.30 -12.86
CA CYS A 46 -4.75 30.69 -12.81
C CYS A 46 -5.29 31.21 -14.15
N SER A 47 -4.42 31.57 -15.10
CA SER A 47 -4.79 32.08 -16.42
C SER A 47 -3.68 31.79 -17.44
N GLN A 48 -4.02 31.88 -18.73
CA GLN A 48 -3.06 31.78 -19.83
C GLN A 48 -2.02 32.91 -19.75
N GLU A 49 -2.42 34.12 -19.37
CA GLU A 49 -1.52 35.26 -19.18
C GLU A 49 -0.42 34.96 -18.15
N CYS A 50 -0.78 34.36 -17.00
CA CYS A 50 0.20 33.94 -15.99
C CYS A 50 1.14 32.86 -16.56
N GLN A 51 0.62 31.92 -17.35
CA GLN A 51 1.44 30.89 -17.97
C GLN A 51 2.42 31.48 -19.00
N GLU A 52 1.97 32.40 -19.85
CA GLU A 52 2.81 33.07 -20.86
C GLU A 52 3.89 33.94 -20.22
N SER A 53 3.55 34.66 -19.15
CA SER A 53 4.50 35.45 -18.37
C SER A 53 5.64 34.60 -17.80
N ASP A 54 5.33 33.40 -17.28
CA ASP A 54 6.32 32.48 -16.72
C ASP A 54 7.04 31.65 -17.80
N TRP A 55 6.47 31.55 -19.01
CA TRP A 55 6.91 30.61 -20.04
C TRP A 55 8.37 30.78 -20.43
N THR A 56 8.88 32.01 -20.46
CA THR A 56 10.27 32.30 -20.83
C THR A 56 11.29 31.61 -19.90
N GLN A 57 10.95 31.48 -18.62
CA GLN A 57 11.75 30.78 -17.61
C GLN A 57 11.38 29.30 -17.56
N HIS A 58 10.07 29.00 -17.46
CA HIS A 58 9.56 27.66 -17.28
C HIS A 58 9.93 26.68 -18.42
N LYS A 59 9.90 27.13 -19.68
CA LYS A 59 10.18 26.28 -20.85
C LYS A 59 11.57 25.64 -20.84
N ARG A 60 12.53 26.22 -20.10
CA ARG A 60 13.88 25.66 -19.94
C ARG A 60 13.85 24.31 -19.23
N HIS A 61 12.96 24.15 -18.26
CA HIS A 61 12.82 22.92 -17.47
C HIS A 61 11.56 22.13 -17.81
N CYS A 62 10.61 22.73 -18.54
CA CYS A 62 9.40 22.11 -19.05
C CYS A 62 9.59 21.54 -20.46
N GLY A 63 8.77 20.56 -20.86
CA GLY A 63 8.72 20.05 -22.22
C GLY A 63 8.39 18.57 -22.34
N LYS A 64 7.84 18.18 -23.49
CA LYS A 64 7.59 16.78 -23.86
C LYS A 64 8.92 16.03 -23.81
N GLY A 65 8.95 14.92 -23.07
CA GLY A 65 10.16 14.10 -22.94
C GLY A 65 11.05 14.44 -21.75
N LYS A 66 10.78 15.50 -20.98
CA LYS A 66 11.58 15.83 -19.77
C LYS A 66 11.03 15.22 -18.49
N THR A 67 9.73 14.95 -18.44
CA THR A 67 9.06 14.33 -17.28
C THR A 67 8.22 13.15 -17.75
N ASP A 68 8.47 12.00 -17.17
CA ASP A 68 7.60 10.83 -17.24
C ASP A 68 6.58 10.88 -16.11
N ARG A 69 5.30 10.88 -16.49
CA ARG A 69 4.16 10.88 -15.58
C ARG A 69 3.66 9.45 -15.46
N VAL A 70 3.97 8.81 -14.34
CA VAL A 70 3.63 7.41 -14.09
C VAL A 70 2.24 7.36 -13.45
N GLN A 71 1.32 6.59 -14.04
CA GLN A 71 0.00 6.39 -13.46
C GLN A 71 0.13 5.47 -12.25
N LEU A 72 -0.26 5.97 -11.08
CA LEU A 72 -0.18 5.22 -9.84
C LEU A 72 -1.05 3.96 -9.89
N GLN A 73 -2.19 4.01 -10.58
CA GLN A 73 -3.06 2.86 -10.77
C GLN A 73 -2.40 1.72 -11.54
N SER A 74 -1.51 2.01 -12.50
CA SER A 74 -0.75 0.97 -13.21
C SER A 74 0.57 0.62 -12.51
N PHE A 75 0.93 1.34 -11.43
CA PHE A 75 2.25 1.23 -10.80
C PHE A 75 2.20 0.61 -9.40
N TYR A 76 1.10 0.76 -8.66
CA TYR A 76 0.95 0.18 -7.33
C TYR A 76 1.18 -1.35 -7.27
N PRO A 77 0.89 -2.16 -8.32
CA PRO A 77 1.14 -3.60 -8.25
C PRO A 77 2.63 -3.91 -8.17
N LEU A 78 3.51 -3.10 -8.80
CA LEU A 78 4.95 -3.24 -8.62
C LEU A 78 5.33 -3.02 -7.14
N LEU A 79 4.72 -2.02 -6.48
CA LEU A 79 5.00 -1.75 -5.07
C LEU A 79 4.58 -2.93 -4.18
N ALA A 80 3.41 -3.51 -4.45
CA ALA A 80 2.94 -4.70 -3.77
C ALA A 80 3.86 -5.91 -4.01
N VAL A 81 4.28 -6.13 -5.26
CA VAL A 81 5.17 -7.25 -5.63
C VAL A 81 6.54 -7.08 -4.97
N ILE A 82 7.10 -5.87 -4.93
CA ILE A 82 8.33 -5.57 -4.19
C ILE A 82 8.15 -5.92 -2.71
N ALA A 83 7.05 -5.49 -2.09
CA ALA A 83 6.74 -5.75 -0.70
C ALA A 83 6.71 -7.26 -0.41
N TYR A 84 5.93 -8.01 -1.19
CA TYR A 84 5.74 -9.44 -0.99
C TYR A 84 7.00 -10.27 -1.33
N SER A 85 7.68 -9.97 -2.45
CA SER A 85 8.93 -10.64 -2.80
C SER A 85 10.06 -10.36 -1.81
N ALA A 86 10.12 -9.16 -1.23
CA ALA A 86 11.12 -8.85 -0.20
C ALA A 86 10.94 -9.75 1.03
N ARG A 87 9.69 -10.01 1.45
CA ARG A 87 9.41 -10.97 2.55
C ARG A 87 9.89 -12.37 2.19
N LEU A 88 9.50 -12.88 1.01
CA LEU A 88 9.84 -14.23 0.58
C LEU A 88 11.33 -14.48 0.42
N LEU A 89 12.08 -13.47 -0.03
CA LEU A 89 13.51 -13.63 -0.37
C LEU A 89 14.47 -13.24 0.74
N LEU A 90 14.10 -12.27 1.58
CA LEU A 90 15.05 -11.64 2.50
C LEU A 90 14.82 -11.99 3.96
N VAL A 91 13.65 -12.53 4.32
CA VAL A 91 13.42 -13.02 5.69
C VAL A 91 14.13 -14.36 5.82
N PRO A 92 15.26 -14.46 6.54
CA PRO A 92 15.99 -15.71 6.69
C PRO A 92 15.09 -16.84 7.19
N ASN A 93 15.22 -18.00 6.52
CA ASN A 93 14.72 -19.32 6.92
C ASN A 93 13.23 -19.44 7.31
N ASN A 94 12.38 -18.46 7.02
CA ASN A 94 10.98 -18.47 7.44
C ASN A 94 10.84 -18.84 8.92
N GLU A 95 11.60 -18.18 9.80
CA GLU A 95 11.69 -18.49 11.25
C GLU A 95 10.36 -18.39 12.03
N HIS A 96 9.25 -18.13 11.36
CA HIS A 96 7.92 -18.20 11.96
C HIS A 96 7.67 -19.63 12.47
N PRO A 97 7.43 -19.85 13.78
CA PRO A 97 7.26 -21.19 14.36
C PRO A 97 6.26 -22.06 13.60
N ALA A 98 5.13 -21.47 13.17
CA ALA A 98 4.10 -22.18 12.42
C ALA A 98 4.49 -22.62 11.00
N LEU A 99 5.61 -22.16 10.44
CA LEU A 99 6.15 -22.65 9.16
C LEU A 99 7.20 -23.76 9.35
N CYS A 100 7.64 -23.98 10.59
CA CYS A 100 8.68 -24.94 10.96
C CYS A 100 8.16 -26.07 11.85
N HIS A 101 6.85 -26.13 12.09
CA HIS A 101 6.19 -27.18 12.87
C HIS A 101 4.95 -27.67 12.16
N GLN A 102 4.58 -28.92 12.38
CA GLN A 102 3.32 -29.47 11.93
C GLN A 102 2.14 -28.75 12.58
N ILE A 103 1.08 -28.50 11.83
CA ILE A 103 -0.23 -28.05 12.33
C ILE A 103 -1.07 -29.29 12.60
N ILE A 104 -1.42 -29.51 13.87
CA ILE A 104 -2.09 -30.76 14.30
C ILE A 104 -3.59 -30.60 14.59
N ASN A 105 -4.11 -29.37 14.61
CA ASN A 105 -5.54 -29.08 14.72
C ASN A 105 -6.13 -28.66 13.37
N ASN A 106 -7.37 -28.17 13.37
CA ASN A 106 -8.06 -27.68 12.17
C ASN A 106 -8.29 -26.16 12.24
N PRO A 107 -7.31 -25.31 11.87
CA PRO A 107 -7.48 -23.86 11.76
C PRO A 107 -8.23 -23.41 10.50
N ASP A 108 -9.08 -24.26 9.92
CA ASP A 108 -9.90 -23.94 8.74
C ASP A 108 -10.78 -22.70 8.99
N PRO A 109 -10.86 -21.72 8.09
CA PRO A 109 -11.58 -20.46 8.29
C PRO A 109 -13.07 -20.60 8.67
N ILE A 110 -13.73 -21.67 8.23
CA ILE A 110 -15.16 -21.88 8.43
C ILE A 110 -15.42 -22.66 9.73
N THR A 111 -14.58 -23.65 10.02
CA THR A 111 -14.83 -24.65 11.07
C THR A 111 -13.87 -24.60 12.25
N GLY A 112 -12.78 -23.86 12.15
CA GLY A 112 -11.75 -23.80 13.17
C GLY A 112 -12.16 -23.04 14.43
N ASP A 113 -11.63 -23.49 15.56
CA ASP A 113 -11.94 -22.97 16.88
C ASP A 113 -11.35 -21.57 17.08
N VAL A 114 -12.20 -20.65 17.55
CA VAL A 114 -11.78 -19.37 18.13
C VAL A 114 -11.66 -19.56 19.63
N VAL A 115 -10.51 -19.22 20.19
CA VAL A 115 -10.24 -19.35 21.62
C VAL A 115 -9.97 -18.00 22.24
N ASP A 116 -10.35 -17.85 23.51
CA ASP A 116 -9.96 -16.70 24.33
C ASP A 116 -8.51 -16.85 24.78
N CYS A 117 -7.69 -15.83 24.52
CA CYS A 117 -6.29 -15.77 24.87
C CYS A 117 -6.08 -15.11 26.25
N PRO A 118 -4.96 -15.37 26.94
CA PRO A 118 -4.69 -14.81 28.27
C PRO A 118 -4.64 -13.26 28.32
N ASN A 119 -4.40 -12.60 27.19
CA ASN A 119 -4.42 -11.15 27.05
C ASN A 119 -5.84 -10.56 26.90
N GLY A 120 -6.88 -11.40 26.93
CA GLY A 120 -8.29 -11.00 26.76
C GLY A 120 -8.74 -10.84 25.31
N GLU A 121 -7.86 -11.14 24.35
CA GLU A 121 -8.24 -11.22 22.94
C GLU A 121 -8.81 -12.58 22.59
N ALA A 122 -9.50 -12.67 21.46
CA ALA A 122 -9.94 -13.94 20.89
C ALA A 122 -9.34 -14.11 19.50
N ALA A 123 -8.83 -15.30 19.19
CA ALA A 123 -8.18 -15.60 17.93
C ALA A 123 -8.36 -17.06 17.52
N ARG A 124 -8.16 -17.34 16.23
CA ARG A 124 -8.19 -18.72 15.71
C ARG A 124 -6.93 -19.47 16.12
N LEU A 125 -7.12 -20.60 16.78
CA LEU A 125 -6.04 -21.41 17.32
C LEU A 125 -5.32 -22.21 16.23
N VAL A 126 -3.99 -22.14 16.22
CA VAL A 126 -3.09 -22.99 15.43
C VAL A 126 -2.20 -23.76 16.41
N LEU A 127 -2.46 -25.07 16.57
CA LEU A 127 -1.67 -25.95 17.43
C LEU A 127 -0.45 -26.47 16.69
N LEU A 128 0.74 -26.19 17.23
CA LEU A 128 2.02 -26.59 16.67
C LEU A 128 2.49 -27.91 17.30
N GLY A 129 2.66 -28.93 16.46
CA GLY A 129 3.17 -30.26 16.80
C GLY A 129 4.67 -30.39 16.59
N ASP A 130 5.12 -31.52 16.04
CA ASP A 130 6.54 -31.80 15.88
C ASP A 130 7.22 -30.84 14.88
N PRO A 131 8.51 -30.50 15.08
CA PRO A 131 9.28 -29.71 14.13
C PRO A 131 9.37 -30.40 12.76
N ILE A 132 9.27 -29.62 11.70
CA ILE A 132 9.43 -30.07 10.31
C ILE A 132 10.39 -29.15 9.56
N SER A 133 10.83 -29.57 8.37
CA SER A 133 11.60 -28.71 7.48
C SER A 133 10.74 -27.51 7.01
N PRO A 134 11.27 -26.27 6.98
CA PRO A 134 10.55 -25.12 6.42
C PRO A 134 10.13 -25.31 4.94
N HIS A 135 10.78 -26.23 4.22
CA HIS A 135 10.40 -26.58 2.85
C HIS A 135 9.10 -27.40 2.76
N GLU A 136 8.67 -28.01 3.87
CA GLU A 136 7.39 -28.71 3.96
C GLU A 136 6.22 -27.77 4.22
N ALA A 137 6.45 -26.48 4.51
CA ALA A 137 5.37 -25.52 4.68
C ALA A 137 4.42 -25.53 3.47
N GLY A 138 3.12 -25.66 3.72
CA GLY A 138 2.08 -25.84 2.69
C GLY A 138 1.84 -27.28 2.22
N SER A 139 2.72 -28.22 2.57
CA SER A 139 2.61 -29.64 2.19
C SER A 139 1.59 -30.40 3.07
N PRO A 140 1.17 -31.61 2.66
CA PRO A 140 0.39 -32.50 3.51
C PRO A 140 1.10 -32.92 4.80
N GLU A 141 2.44 -32.90 4.86
CA GLU A 141 3.18 -33.18 6.10
C GLU A 141 3.03 -32.04 7.10
N TRP A 142 3.06 -30.80 6.61
CA TRP A 142 2.87 -29.60 7.41
C TRP A 142 1.47 -29.48 8.01
N TRP A 143 0.43 -29.79 7.26
CA TRP A 143 -0.94 -29.76 7.80
C TRP A 143 -1.77 -30.95 7.27
N PRO A 144 -1.65 -32.14 7.89
CA PRO A 144 -2.25 -33.37 7.37
C PRO A 144 -3.78 -33.37 7.38
N SER A 145 -4.39 -32.65 8.32
CA SER A 145 -5.84 -32.61 8.51
C SER A 145 -6.57 -31.59 7.62
N ALA A 146 -5.83 -30.79 6.84
CA ALA A 146 -6.43 -29.80 5.95
C ALA A 146 -7.33 -30.47 4.89
N SER A 147 -8.52 -29.92 4.69
CA SER A 147 -9.52 -30.50 3.77
C SER A 147 -9.12 -30.40 2.28
N SER A 148 -8.23 -29.46 1.93
CA SER A 148 -7.70 -29.32 0.56
C SER A 148 -6.32 -28.66 0.52
N ALA A 149 -5.64 -28.73 -0.63
CA ALA A 149 -4.35 -28.08 -0.85
C ALA A 149 -4.48 -26.54 -0.90
N GLU A 150 -5.61 -26.04 -1.37
CA GLU A 150 -5.93 -24.61 -1.46
C GLU A 150 -6.03 -24.00 -0.05
N ILE A 151 -6.70 -24.67 0.90
CA ILE A 151 -6.77 -24.20 2.30
C ILE A 151 -5.38 -24.14 2.94
N ARG A 152 -4.56 -25.19 2.75
CA ARG A 152 -3.17 -25.18 3.23
C ARG A 152 -2.40 -24.01 2.65
N SER A 153 -2.47 -23.83 1.34
CA SER A 153 -1.73 -22.79 0.64
C SER A 153 -2.15 -21.39 1.09
N LYS A 154 -3.44 -21.17 1.33
CA LYS A 154 -3.95 -19.88 1.82
C LYS A 154 -3.47 -19.60 3.25
N LEU A 155 -3.58 -20.56 4.16
CA LEU A 155 -3.06 -20.40 5.53
C LEU A 155 -1.55 -20.14 5.53
N GLN A 156 -0.79 -20.88 4.73
CA GLN A 156 0.65 -20.67 4.58
C GLN A 156 0.95 -19.23 4.15
N ARG A 157 0.26 -18.72 3.12
CA ARG A 157 0.44 -17.33 2.66
C ARG A 157 0.09 -16.33 3.75
N ARG A 158 -0.98 -16.55 4.51
CA ARG A 158 -1.36 -15.67 5.63
C ARG A 158 -0.21 -15.56 6.64
N ILE A 159 0.32 -16.70 7.08
CA ILE A 159 1.45 -16.78 8.02
C ILE A 159 2.71 -16.11 7.44
N LEU A 160 3.04 -16.38 6.18
CA LEU A 160 4.19 -15.75 5.48
C LEU A 160 4.07 -14.22 5.39
N THR A 161 2.85 -13.68 5.43
CA THR A 161 2.59 -12.24 5.38
C THR A 161 2.55 -11.55 6.75
N GLU A 162 2.72 -12.27 7.86
CA GLU A 162 2.71 -11.69 9.20
C GLU A 162 3.99 -10.91 9.53
N GLY A 163 3.88 -9.95 10.45
CA GLY A 163 4.99 -9.14 10.94
C GLY A 163 5.54 -8.13 9.93
N LEU A 164 6.56 -7.37 10.33
CA LEU A 164 7.44 -6.56 9.47
C LEU A 164 6.77 -5.57 8.50
N LEU A 165 5.50 -5.22 8.73
CA LEU A 165 4.73 -4.36 7.83
C LEU A 165 5.32 -2.94 7.75
N LEU A 166 5.66 -2.34 8.89
CA LEU A 166 6.27 -1.01 8.95
C LEU A 166 7.65 -0.96 8.26
N PRO A 167 8.64 -1.83 8.61
CA PRO A 167 9.92 -1.90 7.91
C PRO A 167 9.77 -1.94 6.37
N MET A 168 8.83 -2.75 5.88
CA MET A 168 8.58 -2.92 4.46
C MET A 168 7.98 -1.66 3.81
N MET A 169 6.94 -1.07 4.42
CA MET A 169 6.30 0.15 3.89
C MET A 169 7.24 1.36 3.92
N LEU A 170 8.04 1.49 4.99
CA LEU A 170 9.01 2.57 5.10
C LEU A 170 10.14 2.40 4.06
N ALA A 171 10.63 1.18 3.86
CA ALA A 171 11.63 0.91 2.83
C ALA A 171 11.13 1.33 1.44
N ILE A 172 9.92 0.91 1.05
CA ILE A 172 9.31 1.24 -0.25
C ILE A 172 9.14 2.75 -0.41
N THR A 173 8.58 3.43 0.59
CA THR A 173 8.33 4.87 0.51
C THR A 173 9.62 5.69 0.48
N VAL A 174 10.65 5.33 1.27
CA VAL A 174 11.98 5.96 1.18
C VAL A 174 12.63 5.71 -0.18
N SER A 175 12.55 4.49 -0.72
CA SER A 175 13.03 4.18 -2.06
C SER A 175 12.29 4.95 -3.17
N LEU A 176 10.98 5.19 -3.02
CA LEU A 176 10.23 6.05 -3.94
C LEU A 176 10.76 7.48 -3.95
N VAL A 177 11.03 8.06 -2.77
CA VAL A 177 11.64 9.40 -2.68
C VAL A 177 13.01 9.39 -3.35
N GLY A 178 13.85 8.41 -3.01
CA GLY A 178 15.23 8.30 -3.49
C GLY A 178 15.37 8.03 -4.99
N GLU A 179 14.45 7.31 -5.61
CA GLU A 179 14.61 6.91 -7.02
C GLU A 179 13.70 7.71 -7.97
N MET A 180 12.54 8.19 -7.51
CA MET A 180 11.66 9.03 -8.34
C MET A 180 11.82 10.52 -8.05
N TYR A 181 11.90 10.92 -6.79
CA TYR A 181 11.82 12.33 -6.40
C TYR A 181 13.17 13.02 -6.22
N THR A 182 14.30 12.31 -6.33
CA THR A 182 15.60 12.98 -6.50
C THR A 182 16.00 13.19 -7.98
N SER A 183 15.15 12.76 -8.91
CA SER A 183 15.42 12.87 -10.36
C SER A 183 15.11 14.27 -10.88
N ASN A 184 15.99 14.80 -11.74
CA ASN A 184 15.90 16.11 -12.37
C ASN A 184 15.84 16.06 -13.88
N ALA A 185 15.37 17.14 -14.53
CA ALA A 185 15.67 17.27 -15.95
C ALA A 185 17.05 17.88 -16.06
N VAL A 186 17.99 17.10 -16.58
CA VAL A 186 19.33 17.58 -16.86
C VAL A 186 19.33 18.19 -18.26
N PRO A 187 19.68 19.49 -18.41
CA PRO A 187 19.75 20.15 -19.72
C PRO A 187 20.57 19.35 -20.71
N SER A 188 20.23 19.39 -22.01
CA SER A 188 20.94 18.64 -23.07
C SER A 188 22.46 18.90 -23.10
N SER A 189 22.88 20.08 -22.64
CA SER A 189 24.27 20.51 -22.53
C SER A 189 25.06 19.87 -21.37
N GLU A 190 24.38 19.26 -20.40
CA GLU A 190 24.99 18.68 -19.20
C GLU A 190 24.87 17.16 -19.25
N GLU A 191 25.86 16.44 -18.70
CA GLU A 191 25.79 15.00 -18.55
C GLU A 191 25.04 14.66 -17.25
N PRO A 192 24.03 13.77 -17.27
CA PRO A 192 23.29 13.43 -16.07
C PRO A 192 24.18 12.67 -15.09
N GLN A 193 24.60 13.34 -14.02
CA GLN A 193 25.31 12.72 -12.92
C GLN A 193 24.30 12.22 -11.87
N PHE A 194 24.51 11.00 -11.36
CA PHE A 194 23.74 10.42 -10.25
C PHE A 194 22.23 10.19 -10.49
N GLN A 195 21.81 10.11 -11.76
CA GLN A 195 20.41 9.92 -12.12
C GLN A 195 20.20 8.66 -12.98
N ALA A 196 19.56 7.66 -12.39
CA ALA A 196 19.31 6.38 -13.06
C ALA A 196 18.43 6.52 -14.31
N THR A 197 17.50 7.48 -14.32
CA THR A 197 16.61 7.78 -15.45
C THR A 197 17.28 8.60 -16.56
N GLY A 198 18.59 8.87 -16.45
CA GLY A 198 19.32 9.75 -17.33
C GLY A 198 18.84 11.19 -17.20
N ARG A 199 18.32 11.76 -18.30
CA ARG A 199 17.92 13.18 -18.36
C ARG A 199 16.46 13.45 -17.95
N ARG A 200 15.67 12.40 -17.64
CA ARG A 200 14.21 12.50 -17.46
C ARG A 200 13.82 12.49 -15.98
N ARG A 201 12.94 13.39 -15.56
CA ARG A 201 12.25 13.31 -14.28
C ARG A 201 11.20 12.21 -14.34
N VAL A 202 10.94 11.54 -13.22
CA VAL A 202 9.79 10.64 -13.09
C VAL A 202 8.93 11.10 -11.92
N ARG A 203 7.63 11.24 -12.15
CA ARG A 203 6.67 11.71 -11.15
C ARG A 203 5.42 10.85 -11.17
N LEU A 204 4.94 10.47 -9.98
CA LEU A 204 3.67 9.77 -9.86
C LEU A 204 2.51 10.73 -10.13
N THR A 205 1.46 10.17 -10.71
CA THR A 205 0.17 10.82 -10.93
C THR A 205 -0.93 9.85 -10.61
N TYR A 206 -2.07 10.35 -10.13
CA TYR A 206 -3.30 9.56 -10.09
C TYR A 206 -4.31 10.23 -11.02
N LYS A 207 -4.74 9.49 -12.04
CA LYS A 207 -5.52 10.02 -13.16
C LYS A 207 -4.77 11.21 -13.79
N ARG A 208 -5.38 12.40 -13.78
CA ARG A 208 -4.78 13.61 -14.36
C ARG A 208 -4.02 14.45 -13.33
N SER A 209 -4.11 14.11 -12.04
CA SER A 209 -3.60 14.92 -10.94
C SER A 209 -2.23 14.42 -10.48
N PRO A 210 -1.19 15.28 -10.44
CA PRO A 210 0.10 14.94 -9.83
C PRO A 210 -0.04 14.53 -8.36
N ILE A 211 0.77 13.57 -7.92
CA ILE A 211 0.91 13.26 -6.49
C ILE A 211 1.67 14.40 -5.82
N SER A 212 1.03 15.04 -4.84
CA SER A 212 1.59 16.13 -4.03
C SER A 212 2.28 15.61 -2.77
N ASP A 213 1.81 14.49 -2.23
CA ASP A 213 2.35 13.88 -1.02
C ASP A 213 2.13 12.37 -1.02
N PHE A 214 2.98 11.63 -0.32
CA PHE A 214 2.73 10.26 0.06
C PHE A 214 3.50 9.92 1.33
N GLY A 215 3.02 8.92 2.04
CA GLY A 215 3.64 8.49 3.26
C GLY A 215 2.92 7.33 3.91
N ILE A 216 3.09 7.20 5.22
CA ILE A 216 2.57 6.08 6.00
C ILE A 216 1.50 6.58 6.96
N ILE A 217 0.42 5.80 7.07
CA ILE A 217 -0.55 5.94 8.15
C ILE A 217 -0.30 4.81 9.13
N ALA A 218 -0.10 5.16 10.40
CA ALA A 218 -0.10 4.24 11.53
C ALA A 218 -1.49 4.27 12.16
N GLY A 219 -2.07 3.10 12.39
CA GLY A 219 -3.42 2.96 12.92
C GLY A 219 -3.73 1.53 13.29
N SER A 220 -5.02 1.20 13.24
CA SER A 220 -5.47 -0.17 13.45
C SER A 220 -6.40 -0.65 12.35
N ALA A 221 -6.51 -1.97 12.20
CA ALA A 221 -7.45 -2.64 11.32
C ALA A 221 -8.57 -3.26 12.16
N ARG A 222 -9.81 -3.16 11.70
CA ARG A 222 -10.93 -3.84 12.35
C ARG A 222 -10.95 -5.30 11.90
N VAL A 223 -10.53 -6.19 12.79
CA VAL A 223 -10.38 -7.63 12.51
C VAL A 223 -11.20 -8.44 13.49
N THR A 224 -11.97 -9.39 12.98
CA THR A 224 -12.78 -10.31 13.80
C THR A 224 -11.90 -11.38 14.44
N ALA A 225 -12.35 -12.02 15.50
CA ALA A 225 -11.58 -13.09 16.16
C ALA A 225 -11.31 -14.28 15.22
N GLN A 226 -12.23 -14.55 14.28
CA GLN A 226 -12.11 -15.57 13.26
C GLN A 226 -10.95 -15.32 12.28
N ASP A 227 -10.59 -14.06 12.10
CA ASP A 227 -9.57 -13.62 11.14
C ASP A 227 -8.21 -13.34 11.80
N ARG A 228 -8.12 -13.43 13.13
CA ARG A 228 -6.85 -13.40 13.88
C ARG A 228 -6.28 -14.81 14.00
N LEU A 229 -4.96 -14.93 14.09
CA LEU A 229 -4.27 -16.18 14.37
C LEU A 229 -3.58 -16.11 15.73
N VAL A 230 -3.61 -17.21 16.48
CA VAL A 230 -2.79 -17.45 17.66
C VAL A 230 -2.14 -18.82 17.53
N TYR A 231 -0.85 -18.89 17.83
CA TYR A 231 -0.04 -20.09 17.72
C TYR A 231 0.28 -20.61 19.11
N TYR A 232 0.06 -21.91 19.34
CA TYR A 232 0.31 -22.55 20.62
C TYR A 232 1.24 -23.74 20.44
N GLN A 233 2.37 -23.70 21.13
CA GLN A 233 3.36 -24.78 21.18
C GLN A 233 3.05 -25.76 22.31
N MET A 234 3.46 -27.01 22.14
CA MET A 234 3.16 -28.08 23.12
C MET A 234 3.84 -27.92 24.48
N ASP A 235 4.88 -27.12 24.56
CA ASP A 235 5.55 -26.73 25.80
C ASP A 235 4.78 -25.66 26.61
N GLY A 236 3.70 -25.12 26.04
CA GLY A 236 2.83 -24.12 26.67
C GLY A 236 3.06 -22.70 26.17
N ASP A 237 4.00 -22.47 25.25
CA ASP A 237 4.25 -21.15 24.71
C ASP A 237 3.15 -20.71 23.74
N LEU A 238 2.64 -19.51 23.97
CA LEU A 238 1.58 -18.87 23.18
C LEU A 238 2.14 -17.63 22.48
N MET A 239 2.02 -17.60 21.16
CA MET A 239 2.43 -16.49 20.31
C MET A 239 1.23 -15.94 19.57
N MET A 240 0.92 -14.66 19.76
CA MET A 240 -0.09 -13.97 18.95
C MET A 240 0.46 -13.74 17.53
N GLY A 241 -0.41 -13.85 16.52
CA GLY A 241 -0.09 -13.42 15.17
C GLY A 241 0.00 -11.90 15.05
N GLN A 242 -0.13 -11.38 13.82
CA GLN A 242 -0.06 -9.95 13.57
C GLN A 242 -1.10 -9.19 14.43
N ASP A 243 -0.65 -8.18 15.17
CA ASP A 243 -1.54 -7.32 15.95
C ASP A 243 -2.31 -6.37 15.02
N PRO A 244 -3.66 -6.44 14.95
CA PRO A 244 -4.45 -5.51 14.16
C PRO A 244 -4.44 -4.09 14.74
N GLU A 245 -4.09 -3.90 16.01
CA GLU A 245 -3.90 -2.58 16.60
C GLU A 245 -2.56 -1.94 16.20
N ASP A 246 -1.61 -2.68 15.65
CA ASP A 246 -0.32 -2.20 15.12
C ASP A 246 -0.26 -2.32 13.59
N HIS A 247 -1.13 -1.60 12.88
CA HIS A 247 -1.30 -1.72 11.43
C HIS A 247 -0.83 -0.47 10.65
N TYR A 248 -0.32 -0.69 9.44
CA TYR A 248 0.30 0.36 8.62
C TYR A 248 -0.07 0.24 7.14
N TRP A 249 -0.35 1.36 6.50
CA TRP A 249 -0.61 1.41 5.06
C TRP A 249 -0.08 2.71 4.44
N VAL A 250 0.11 2.70 3.12
CA VAL A 250 0.63 3.85 2.38
C VAL A 250 -0.54 4.68 1.88
N TYR A 251 -0.45 6.00 2.05
CA TYR A 251 -1.36 6.95 1.43
C TYR A 251 -0.64 7.73 0.32
N PHE A 252 -1.40 8.12 -0.70
CA PHE A 252 -0.96 9.06 -1.72
C PHE A 252 -1.99 10.17 -1.84
N THR A 253 -1.55 11.41 -1.77
CA THR A 253 -2.39 12.59 -1.93
C THR A 253 -2.06 13.25 -3.26
N THR A 254 -3.08 13.59 -4.03
CA THR A 254 -2.93 14.40 -5.24
C THR A 254 -2.90 15.88 -4.92
N VAL A 255 -2.38 16.71 -5.83
CA VAL A 255 -2.43 18.19 -5.68
C VAL A 255 -3.87 18.74 -5.61
N SER A 256 -4.86 17.97 -6.06
CA SER A 256 -6.28 18.25 -5.93
C SER A 256 -6.91 17.80 -4.60
N GLY A 257 -6.14 17.19 -3.71
CA GLY A 257 -6.61 16.67 -2.41
C GLY A 257 -7.32 15.31 -2.47
N GLU A 258 -7.36 14.65 -3.63
CA GLU A 258 -7.82 13.25 -3.74
C GLU A 258 -6.77 12.33 -3.10
N GLU A 259 -7.20 11.45 -2.20
CA GLU A 259 -6.36 10.45 -1.55
C GLU A 259 -6.66 9.04 -2.08
N VAL A 260 -5.61 8.24 -2.22
CA VAL A 260 -5.69 6.80 -2.51
C VAL A 260 -4.74 6.05 -1.60
N TYR A 261 -5.02 4.77 -1.33
CA TYR A 261 -4.30 4.00 -0.33
C TYR A 261 -3.86 2.65 -0.88
N LEU A 262 -2.67 2.21 -0.44
CA LEU A 262 -2.14 0.89 -0.70
C LEU A 262 -1.83 0.21 0.62
N ASP A 263 -2.43 -0.95 0.83
CA ASP A 263 -2.22 -1.78 2.00
C ASP A 263 -1.76 -3.17 1.56
N CYS A 264 -0.62 -3.62 2.08
CA CYS A 264 -0.07 -4.95 1.79
C CYS A 264 -0.04 -5.85 3.04
N GLY A 265 -0.75 -5.49 4.11
CA GLY A 265 -0.81 -6.22 5.37
C GLY A 265 -2.15 -6.88 5.65
N MET A 266 -3.25 -6.39 5.05
CA MET A 266 -4.61 -6.89 5.36
C MET A 266 -4.85 -8.38 5.05
N TYR A 267 -4.01 -9.01 4.22
CA TYR A 267 -4.14 -10.42 3.88
C TYR A 267 -3.90 -11.36 5.07
N THR A 268 -3.07 -10.97 6.06
CA THR A 268 -2.88 -11.74 7.31
C THR A 268 -4.21 -11.94 8.04
N PHE A 269 -5.09 -10.95 7.94
CA PHE A 269 -6.43 -10.90 8.52
C PHE A 269 -7.52 -11.42 7.59
N ASN A 270 -7.15 -12.35 6.69
CA ASN A 270 -8.05 -12.98 5.72
C ASN A 270 -8.75 -12.01 4.75
N PHE A 271 -8.32 -10.74 4.67
CA PHE A 271 -8.83 -9.79 3.68
C PHE A 271 -8.10 -10.04 2.35
N ALA A 272 -8.57 -11.04 1.64
CA ALA A 272 -7.83 -11.76 0.61
C ALA A 272 -7.81 -11.07 -0.77
N VAL A 273 -7.68 -9.75 -0.81
CA VAL A 273 -7.53 -9.01 -2.07
C VAL A 273 -6.12 -9.18 -2.61
N MET A 274 -6.04 -9.71 -3.82
CA MET A 274 -4.80 -10.00 -4.52
C MET A 274 -4.70 -9.15 -5.79
N VAL A 275 -3.49 -8.86 -6.21
CA VAL A 275 -3.19 -8.28 -7.52
C VAL A 275 -2.32 -9.24 -8.32
N GLN A 276 -2.56 -9.34 -9.63
CA GLN A 276 -1.78 -10.19 -10.52
C GLN A 276 -0.36 -9.62 -10.67
N SER A 277 0.66 -10.47 -10.44
CA SER A 277 2.07 -10.07 -10.53
C SER A 277 2.60 -10.10 -11.97
N ILE A 278 1.94 -10.83 -12.87
CA ILE A 278 2.31 -10.93 -14.29
C ILE A 278 2.33 -9.52 -14.92
N GLY A 279 3.44 -9.20 -15.58
CA GLY A 279 3.72 -7.85 -16.12
C GLY A 279 4.55 -6.95 -15.20
N TYR A 280 4.76 -7.36 -13.95
CA TYR A 280 5.59 -6.64 -12.97
C TYR A 280 6.83 -7.42 -12.52
N LEU A 281 7.05 -8.63 -13.07
CA LEU A 281 8.16 -9.52 -12.76
C LEU A 281 9.46 -9.06 -13.44
N ILE A 282 10.09 -8.03 -12.89
CA ILE A 282 11.30 -7.40 -13.45
C ILE A 282 12.50 -7.52 -12.50
N HIS A 283 13.70 -7.44 -13.06
CA HIS A 283 14.97 -7.33 -12.30
C HIS A 283 15.22 -8.42 -11.23
N GLY A 284 14.74 -9.64 -11.49
CA GLY A 284 14.91 -10.80 -10.61
C GLY A 284 13.86 -10.89 -9.50
N ILE A 285 12.74 -10.18 -9.63
CA ILE A 285 11.53 -10.48 -8.85
C ILE A 285 11.06 -11.91 -9.20
N PRO A 286 10.83 -12.79 -8.21
CA PRO A 286 10.33 -14.14 -8.44
C PRO A 286 8.88 -14.11 -8.90
N ASP A 287 8.49 -15.07 -9.72
CA ASP A 287 7.08 -15.23 -10.08
C ASP A 287 6.28 -15.76 -8.88
N VAL A 288 5.44 -14.91 -8.34
CA VAL A 288 4.53 -15.21 -7.23
C VAL A 288 3.08 -15.42 -7.69
N GLY A 289 2.79 -15.27 -8.98
CA GLY A 289 1.44 -15.36 -9.59
C GLY A 289 0.46 -14.26 -9.14
N LEU A 290 0.13 -14.26 -7.85
CA LEU A 290 -0.75 -13.32 -7.17
C LEU A 290 -0.02 -12.70 -5.97
N THR A 291 -0.26 -11.43 -5.72
CA THR A 291 0.38 -10.69 -4.63
C THR A 291 -0.68 -10.04 -3.73
N PRO A 292 -0.60 -10.22 -2.40
CA PRO A 292 -1.47 -9.52 -1.47
C PRO A 292 -1.38 -8.00 -1.59
N ALA A 293 -2.50 -7.36 -1.93
CA ALA A 293 -2.59 -5.90 -2.04
C ALA A 293 -4.04 -5.43 -2.03
N SER A 294 -4.38 -4.60 -1.05
CA SER A 294 -5.63 -3.83 -1.06
C SER A 294 -5.35 -2.42 -1.58
N TRP A 295 -5.87 -2.13 -2.76
CA TRP A 295 -5.81 -0.82 -3.40
C TRP A 295 -7.13 -0.09 -3.23
N MET A 296 -7.15 0.99 -2.45
CA MET A 296 -8.34 1.78 -2.17
C MET A 296 -8.31 3.09 -2.92
N ASP A 297 -9.24 3.26 -3.85
CA ASP A 297 -9.34 4.44 -4.70
C ASP A 297 -10.74 5.04 -4.71
N ARG A 298 -10.94 6.09 -5.51
CA ARG A 298 -12.22 6.79 -5.59
C ARG A 298 -13.37 5.91 -6.10
N GLU A 299 -13.09 4.89 -6.91
CA GLU A 299 -14.14 3.97 -7.36
C GLU A 299 -14.58 3.09 -6.20
N GLN A 300 -13.65 2.60 -5.39
CA GLN A 300 -13.98 1.85 -4.17
C GLN A 300 -14.65 2.73 -3.11
N GLU A 301 -14.29 4.02 -3.01
CA GLU A 301 -14.92 4.99 -2.13
C GLU A 301 -16.42 5.22 -2.45
N LYS A 302 -16.89 4.86 -3.65
CA LYS A 302 -18.32 4.87 -3.98
C LYS A 302 -19.09 3.80 -3.20
N PHE A 303 -18.45 2.69 -2.88
CA PHE A 303 -19.04 1.59 -2.12
C PHE A 303 -18.79 1.75 -0.62
N PHE A 304 -17.62 2.26 -0.26
CA PHE A 304 -17.20 2.48 1.12
C PHE A 304 -16.70 3.92 1.31
N PRO A 305 -17.60 4.87 1.62
CA PRO A 305 -17.23 6.27 1.83
C PRO A 305 -16.15 6.40 2.90
N THR A 306 -15.19 7.32 2.73
CA THR A 306 -14.07 7.52 3.68
C THR A 306 -14.51 7.51 5.15
N ALA A 307 -15.58 8.24 5.50
CA ALA A 307 -16.08 8.31 6.89
C ALA A 307 -16.64 6.99 7.43
N ALA A 308 -17.16 6.11 6.55
CA ALA A 308 -17.61 4.77 6.90
C ALA A 308 -16.45 3.78 6.89
N ARG A 309 -15.51 3.92 5.94
CA ARG A 309 -14.29 3.10 5.84
C ARG A 309 -13.45 3.22 7.11
N ASP A 310 -13.25 4.44 7.59
CA ASP A 310 -12.47 4.71 8.82
C ASP A 310 -13.15 4.14 10.09
N LYS A 311 -14.35 3.55 9.96
CA LYS A 311 -15.08 2.83 11.02
C LYS A 311 -15.25 1.33 10.75
N LEU A 312 -15.14 0.93 9.48
CA LEU A 312 -15.38 -0.44 9.04
C LEU A 312 -14.10 -1.25 8.90
N GLN A 313 -13.02 -0.66 8.40
CA GLN A 313 -11.82 -1.41 8.02
C GLN A 313 -10.56 -0.89 8.70
N TRP A 314 -10.32 0.42 8.66
CA TRP A 314 -9.11 1.03 9.22
C TRP A 314 -9.49 2.10 10.23
N MET A 315 -8.66 2.31 11.25
CA MET A 315 -8.80 3.37 12.24
C MET A 315 -7.48 4.15 12.28
N PRO A 316 -7.32 5.19 11.43
CA PRO A 316 -6.08 5.96 11.35
C PRO A 316 -5.81 6.68 12.68
N ARG A 317 -4.59 6.54 13.22
CA ARG A 317 -4.16 7.26 14.43
C ARG A 317 -3.22 8.41 14.13
N LYS A 318 -2.18 8.15 13.32
CA LYS A 318 -1.16 9.15 12.98
C LYS A 318 -0.72 9.01 11.53
N ARG A 319 -0.45 10.15 10.89
CA ARG A 319 0.01 10.24 9.49
C ARG A 319 1.43 10.78 9.45
N PHE A 320 2.26 10.23 8.57
CA PHE A 320 3.66 10.59 8.40
C PHE A 320 3.94 10.81 6.91
N SER A 321 4.20 12.05 6.52
CA SER A 321 4.58 12.38 5.14
C SER A 321 6.04 12.03 4.89
N ILE A 322 6.27 10.91 4.23
CA ILE A 322 7.63 10.46 3.89
C ILE A 322 8.21 11.33 2.78
N LEU A 323 7.41 11.75 1.79
CA LEU A 323 7.89 12.64 0.73
C LEU A 323 8.35 14.01 1.26
N ARG A 324 7.75 14.50 2.34
CA ARG A 324 8.05 15.84 2.89
C ARG A 324 8.97 15.81 4.09
N ASP A 325 9.36 14.64 4.59
CA ASP A 325 10.27 14.53 5.73
C ASP A 325 11.65 15.14 5.39
N GLU A 326 12.03 16.21 6.08
CA GLU A 326 13.28 16.93 5.84
C GLU A 326 14.53 16.12 6.22
N ARG A 327 14.39 15.11 7.08
CA ARG A 327 15.51 14.21 7.43
C ARG A 327 16.04 13.50 6.19
N LEU A 328 15.15 13.20 5.23
CA LEU A 328 15.51 12.51 4.00
C LEU A 328 16.38 13.34 3.04
N ASP A 329 16.39 14.67 3.15
CA ASP A 329 17.23 15.52 2.30
C ASP A 329 18.73 15.24 2.51
N LYS A 330 19.11 14.86 3.72
CA LYS A 330 20.48 14.48 4.06
C LYS A 330 20.75 13.02 3.69
N VAL A 331 19.85 12.12 4.11
CA VAL A 331 19.98 10.66 3.92
C VAL A 331 20.02 10.26 2.45
N LEU A 332 19.24 10.93 1.60
CA LEU A 332 19.14 10.58 0.19
C LEU A 332 20.12 11.33 -0.70
N ARG A 333 20.95 12.23 -0.14
CA ARG A 333 21.98 12.96 -0.89
C ARG A 333 23.00 12.03 -1.55
N PRO A 334 23.55 11.00 -0.88
CA PRO A 334 24.35 9.99 -1.55
C PRO A 334 23.48 9.13 -2.47
N MET A 335 24.05 8.51 -3.50
CA MET A 335 23.31 7.61 -4.41
C MET A 335 22.81 6.34 -3.72
N THR A 336 23.49 5.92 -2.65
CA THR A 336 23.14 4.76 -1.82
C THR A 336 23.11 5.21 -0.38
N VAL A 337 22.08 4.83 0.37
CA VAL A 337 22.00 5.11 1.81
C VAL A 337 23.21 4.50 2.50
N LEU A 338 23.95 5.31 3.25
CA LEU A 338 25.14 4.85 3.96
C LEU A 338 24.76 4.29 5.32
N ASP A 339 25.59 3.42 5.88
CA ASP A 339 25.37 2.88 7.23
C ASP A 339 25.30 3.99 8.30
N SER A 340 26.00 5.11 8.08
CA SER A 340 25.92 6.31 8.92
C SER A 340 24.57 7.01 8.89
N ASP A 341 23.76 6.80 7.85
CA ASP A 341 22.44 7.42 7.69
C ASP A 341 21.32 6.58 8.34
N LEU A 342 21.56 5.28 8.59
CA LEU A 342 20.58 4.35 9.14
C LEU A 342 20.01 4.79 10.50
N PRO A 343 20.77 5.36 11.45
CA PRO A 343 20.20 5.84 12.71
C PRO A 343 19.09 6.90 12.52
N VAL A 344 19.18 7.75 11.50
CA VAL A 344 18.14 8.74 11.20
C VAL A 344 16.85 8.05 10.74
N LEU A 345 16.98 7.02 9.90
CA LEU A 345 15.85 6.23 9.42
C LEU A 345 15.26 5.33 10.51
N TYR A 346 16.07 4.79 11.41
CA TYR A 346 15.60 4.05 12.58
C TYR A 346 14.82 4.93 13.53
N ASN A 347 15.27 6.16 13.79
CA ASN A 347 14.51 7.12 14.59
C ASN A 347 13.17 7.49 13.95
N LEU A 348 13.12 7.61 12.61
CA LEU A 348 11.85 7.79 11.89
C LEU A 348 10.95 6.56 12.04
N MET A 349 11.50 5.35 11.93
CA MET A 349 10.74 4.12 12.11
C MET A 349 10.17 3.99 13.53
N ASP A 350 10.97 4.26 14.56
CA ASP A 350 10.55 4.28 15.96
C ASP A 350 9.43 5.33 16.18
N GLU A 351 9.53 6.50 15.56
CA GLU A 351 8.51 7.54 15.63
C GLU A 351 7.18 7.12 14.97
N ILE A 352 7.26 6.39 13.85
CA ILE A 352 6.09 5.85 13.15
C ILE A 352 5.41 4.76 13.98
N ALA A 353 6.22 3.87 14.57
CA ALA A 353 5.73 2.80 15.43
C ALA A 353 5.15 3.30 16.76
N GLY A 354 5.58 4.47 17.22
CA GLY A 354 5.25 4.96 18.57
C GLY A 354 5.93 4.15 19.68
N ARG A 355 6.93 3.34 19.33
CA ARG A 355 7.76 2.51 20.22
C ARG A 355 9.15 2.38 19.62
N SER A 356 10.14 1.94 20.41
CA SER A 356 11.41 1.56 19.81
C SER A 356 11.24 0.26 19.03
N CYS A 357 11.59 0.28 17.74
CA CYS A 357 11.63 -0.92 16.94
C CYS A 357 12.78 -1.82 17.40
N THR A 358 12.54 -3.12 17.34
CA THR A 358 13.51 -4.15 17.65
C THR A 358 14.69 -4.10 16.67
N GLU A 359 15.85 -4.61 17.09
CA GLU A 359 17.00 -4.73 16.18
C GLU A 359 16.70 -5.62 14.97
N TRP A 360 15.83 -6.61 15.15
CA TRP A 360 15.30 -7.42 14.05
C TRP A 360 14.54 -6.57 13.01
N GLU A 361 13.59 -5.76 13.45
CA GLU A 361 12.83 -4.86 12.56
C GLU A 361 13.76 -3.88 11.80
N LYS A 362 14.77 -3.34 12.49
CA LYS A 362 15.78 -2.43 11.90
C LYS A 362 16.68 -3.12 10.88
N ASN A 363 17.08 -4.36 11.15
CA ASN A 363 17.85 -5.18 10.22
C ASN A 363 17.01 -5.51 8.98
N MET A 364 15.75 -5.92 9.16
CA MET A 364 14.84 -6.20 8.05
C MET A 364 14.55 -4.96 7.20
N PHE A 365 14.35 -3.79 7.84
CA PHE A 365 14.24 -2.51 7.14
C PHE A 365 15.45 -2.25 6.23
N ARG A 366 16.67 -2.46 6.72
CA ARG A 366 17.90 -2.26 5.93
C ARG A 366 17.93 -3.15 4.69
N LEU A 367 17.56 -4.43 4.83
CA LEU A 367 17.50 -5.38 3.70
C LEU A 367 16.42 -4.97 2.69
N PHE A 368 15.21 -4.67 3.18
CA PHE A 368 14.09 -4.23 2.34
C PHE A 368 14.39 -2.93 1.61
N LEU A 369 15.06 -1.97 2.26
CA LEU A 369 15.45 -0.69 1.65
C LEU A 369 16.43 -0.89 0.50
N SER A 370 17.45 -1.74 0.69
CA SER A 370 18.41 -2.07 -0.36
C SER A 370 17.72 -2.75 -1.56
N TYR A 371 16.88 -3.74 -1.29
CA TYR A 371 16.13 -4.48 -2.32
C TYR A 371 15.17 -3.55 -3.10
N SER A 372 14.32 -2.80 -2.39
CA SER A 372 13.34 -1.89 -2.98
C SER A 372 14.00 -0.80 -3.81
N SER A 373 15.09 -0.20 -3.30
CA SER A 373 15.85 0.83 -4.01
C SER A 373 16.45 0.27 -5.30
N ARG A 374 17.02 -0.93 -5.26
CA ARG A 374 17.59 -1.59 -6.44
C ARG A 374 16.53 -1.83 -7.52
N ILE A 375 15.39 -2.42 -7.16
CA ILE A 375 14.32 -2.69 -8.11
C ILE A 375 13.81 -1.38 -8.72
N LEU A 376 13.39 -0.41 -7.89
CA LEU A 376 12.84 0.85 -8.36
C LEU A 376 13.85 1.61 -9.23
N ARG A 377 15.13 1.65 -8.86
CA ARG A 377 16.19 2.26 -9.67
C ARG A 377 16.26 1.68 -11.07
N LEU A 378 16.27 0.35 -11.17
CA LEU A 378 16.33 -0.34 -12.45
C LEU A 378 15.06 -0.12 -13.25
N THR A 379 13.88 -0.16 -12.61
CA THR A 379 12.59 0.13 -13.27
C THR A 379 12.58 1.54 -13.86
N MET A 380 13.11 2.51 -13.12
CA MET A 380 13.21 3.89 -13.55
C MET A 380 14.23 4.06 -14.69
N LYS A 381 15.37 3.36 -14.62
CA LYS A 381 16.43 3.35 -15.65
C LYS A 381 15.95 2.77 -16.97
N HIS A 382 15.26 1.63 -16.92
CA HIS A 382 14.77 0.91 -18.09
C HIS A 382 13.39 1.40 -18.58
N ARG A 383 12.71 2.21 -17.76
CA ARG A 383 11.37 2.75 -18.03
C ARG A 383 10.34 1.64 -18.23
N ASP A 384 10.48 0.55 -17.46
CA ASP A 384 9.61 -0.63 -17.56
C ASP A 384 8.14 -0.30 -17.26
N TYR A 385 7.90 0.75 -16.45
CA TYR A 385 6.56 1.26 -16.15
C TYR A 385 5.74 1.69 -17.37
N LEU A 386 6.36 1.86 -18.53
CA LEU A 386 5.64 2.11 -19.78
C LEU A 386 4.96 0.86 -20.35
N GLN A 387 5.36 -0.32 -19.90
CA GLN A 387 4.84 -1.62 -20.33
C GLN A 387 3.86 -2.21 -19.31
N PHE A 388 3.74 -1.60 -18.13
CA PHE A 388 2.85 -2.09 -17.09
C PHE A 388 1.38 -2.01 -17.54
N PRO A 389 0.55 -3.00 -17.20
CA PRO A 389 -0.89 -2.98 -17.47
C PRO A 389 -1.54 -1.68 -16.97
N GLU A 390 -2.25 -0.97 -17.86
CA GLU A 390 -2.98 0.26 -17.48
C GLU A 390 -4.05 -0.01 -16.41
N GLN A 391 -4.66 -1.19 -16.49
CA GLN A 391 -5.65 -1.68 -15.53
C GLN A 391 -5.15 -3.00 -14.96
N PRO A 392 -4.47 -2.98 -13.80
CA PRO A 392 -4.05 -4.21 -13.16
C PRO A 392 -5.24 -5.08 -12.82
N ARG A 393 -5.10 -6.39 -13.03
CA ARG A 393 -6.11 -7.35 -12.60
C ARG A 393 -5.97 -7.57 -11.10
N SER A 394 -7.06 -7.33 -10.38
CA SER A 394 -7.23 -7.77 -8.98
C SER A 394 -8.11 -9.01 -8.93
N ASP A 395 -7.86 -9.86 -7.95
CA ASP A 395 -8.67 -11.04 -7.67
C ASP A 395 -8.93 -11.15 -6.16
N ILE A 396 -9.90 -11.98 -5.77
CA ILE A 396 -10.15 -12.31 -4.37
C ILE A 396 -9.77 -13.77 -4.17
N ASP A 397 -8.83 -14.03 -3.27
CA ASP A 397 -8.43 -15.40 -2.89
C ASP A 397 -9.45 -15.92 -1.85
N PHE A 398 -10.63 -16.32 -2.34
CA PHE A 398 -11.75 -16.81 -1.52
C PHE A 398 -11.37 -18.01 -0.65
N ASP A 399 -12.01 -18.15 0.51
CA ASP A 399 -11.88 -19.39 1.28
C ASP A 399 -12.51 -20.56 0.50
N PRO A 400 -11.86 -21.72 0.42
CA PRO A 400 -12.43 -22.88 -0.26
C PRO A 400 -13.81 -23.24 0.30
N GLY A 401 -14.82 -23.25 -0.58
CA GLY A 401 -16.23 -23.45 -0.22
C GLY A 401 -17.04 -22.15 -0.17
N GLU A 402 -16.40 -20.99 -0.04
CA GLU A 402 -17.04 -19.70 -0.31
C GLU A 402 -17.14 -19.53 -1.83
N GLY A 403 -18.31 -19.87 -2.38
CA GLY A 403 -18.54 -19.70 -3.82
C GLY A 403 -18.34 -18.24 -4.24
N GLU A 404 -17.70 -18.03 -5.39
CA GLU A 404 -17.57 -16.70 -5.99
C GLU A 404 -18.96 -16.05 -6.09
N VAL A 405 -19.21 -15.05 -5.26
CA VAL A 405 -20.39 -14.21 -5.39
C VAL A 405 -20.15 -13.31 -6.59
N SER A 406 -20.51 -13.81 -7.78
CA SER A 406 -20.40 -13.02 -9.00
C SER A 406 -21.12 -11.68 -8.79
N PRO A 407 -20.48 -10.53 -9.07
CA PRO A 407 -21.16 -9.23 -9.03
C PRO A 407 -22.41 -9.19 -9.92
N ASN A 408 -22.43 -10.04 -10.95
CA ASN A 408 -23.55 -10.18 -11.88
C ASN A 408 -24.66 -11.12 -11.38
N SER A 409 -24.42 -11.87 -10.30
CA SER A 409 -25.45 -12.65 -9.62
C SER A 409 -26.56 -11.74 -9.10
N GLU A 410 -27.75 -12.31 -8.88
CA GLU A 410 -28.86 -11.57 -8.28
C GLU A 410 -28.47 -11.00 -6.91
N TYR A 411 -27.72 -11.78 -6.11
CA TYR A 411 -27.20 -11.33 -4.83
C TYR A 411 -26.27 -10.12 -4.96
N GLY A 412 -25.28 -10.21 -5.87
CA GLY A 412 -24.32 -9.14 -6.12
C GLY A 412 -25.02 -7.85 -6.53
N LYS A 413 -25.98 -7.93 -7.45
CA LYS A 413 -26.77 -6.76 -7.89
C LYS A 413 -27.58 -6.13 -6.76
N VAL A 414 -28.23 -6.93 -5.92
CA VAL A 414 -29.00 -6.44 -4.76
C VAL A 414 -28.10 -5.79 -3.73
N HIS A 415 -26.93 -6.38 -3.47
CA HIS A 415 -25.93 -5.84 -2.55
C HIS A 415 -25.40 -4.48 -3.03
N VAL A 416 -24.92 -4.41 -4.28
CA VAL A 416 -24.39 -3.19 -4.89
C VAL A 416 -25.44 -2.08 -4.89
N ALA A 417 -26.67 -2.36 -5.34
CA ALA A 417 -27.73 -1.35 -5.37
C ALA A 417 -28.09 -0.81 -3.97
N TYR A 418 -28.00 -1.64 -2.93
CA TYR A 418 -28.22 -1.21 -1.56
C TYR A 418 -27.08 -0.29 -1.05
N LEU A 419 -25.82 -0.69 -1.29
CA LEU A 419 -24.64 0.10 -0.91
C LEU A 419 -24.61 1.46 -1.60
N GLU A 420 -24.83 1.50 -2.92
CA GLU A 420 -24.91 2.76 -3.68
C GLU A 420 -25.96 3.70 -3.09
N LYS A 421 -27.11 3.15 -2.68
CA LYS A 421 -28.18 3.93 -2.08
C LYS A 421 -27.83 4.48 -0.70
N LEU A 422 -27.25 3.66 0.18
CA LEU A 422 -26.80 4.13 1.49
C LEU A 422 -25.72 5.21 1.34
N THR A 423 -24.74 4.98 0.46
CA THR A 423 -23.69 5.97 0.16
C THR A 423 -24.26 7.27 -0.38
N HIS A 424 -25.27 7.22 -1.25
CA HIS A 424 -25.95 8.42 -1.74
C HIS A 424 -26.63 9.20 -0.62
N LYS A 425 -27.28 8.52 0.34
CA LYS A 425 -27.86 9.17 1.52
C LYS A 425 -26.80 9.85 2.39
N LEU A 426 -25.67 9.17 2.64
CA LEU A 426 -24.56 9.72 3.42
C LEU A 426 -23.96 10.97 2.74
N LYS A 427 -23.72 10.90 1.42
CA LYS A 427 -23.21 12.04 0.63
C LYS A 427 -24.15 13.24 0.60
N LYS A 428 -25.46 13.02 0.79
CA LYS A 428 -26.48 14.08 0.93
C LYS A 428 -26.69 14.54 2.37
N HIS A 429 -25.87 14.06 3.32
CA HIS A 429 -26.02 14.32 4.76
C HIS A 429 -27.40 13.92 5.31
N GLN A 430 -28.07 12.94 4.69
CA GLN A 430 -29.37 12.42 5.16
C GLN A 430 -29.23 11.39 6.26
N ILE A 431 -28.04 10.81 6.39
CA ILE A 431 -27.63 9.91 7.47
C ILE A 431 -26.19 10.25 7.84
N THR A 432 -25.82 9.99 9.08
CA THR A 432 -24.46 10.06 9.61
C THR A 432 -23.64 8.83 9.19
N ALA A 433 -22.33 8.88 9.39
CA ALA A 433 -21.46 7.72 9.17
C ALA A 433 -21.83 6.54 10.08
N ASP A 434 -22.23 6.81 11.33
CA ASP A 434 -22.68 5.76 12.27
C ASP A 434 -23.98 5.11 11.81
N GLU A 435 -24.97 5.91 11.41
CA GLU A 435 -26.23 5.38 10.86
C GLU A 435 -26.01 4.57 9.58
N TRP A 436 -25.06 4.98 8.72
CA TRP A 436 -24.67 4.20 7.54
C TRP A 436 -24.08 2.85 7.97
N THR A 437 -23.16 2.83 8.93
CA THR A 437 -22.51 1.60 9.43
C THR A 437 -23.52 0.66 10.08
N ASP A 438 -24.44 1.18 10.89
CA ASP A 438 -25.49 0.39 11.54
C ASP A 438 -26.52 -0.12 10.54
N ALA A 439 -26.85 0.67 9.51
CA ALA A 439 -27.71 0.21 8.41
C ALA A 439 -27.03 -0.92 7.63
N PHE A 440 -25.74 -0.80 7.32
CA PHE A 440 -24.98 -1.83 6.63
C PHE A 440 -24.90 -3.12 7.44
N LYS A 441 -24.55 -3.06 8.72
CA LYS A 441 -24.52 -4.24 9.62
C LYS A 441 -25.87 -4.95 9.66
N ARG A 442 -26.94 -4.22 9.95
CA ARG A 442 -28.31 -4.78 9.96
C ARG A 442 -28.68 -5.44 8.63
N TRP A 443 -28.30 -4.84 7.51
CA TRP A 443 -28.54 -5.42 6.19
C TRP A 443 -27.73 -6.71 6.00
N SER A 444 -26.45 -6.73 6.38
CA SER A 444 -25.56 -7.89 6.29
C SER A 444 -26.01 -9.05 7.19
N ASP A 445 -26.68 -8.76 8.31
CA ASP A 445 -27.24 -9.78 9.21
C ASP A 445 -28.62 -10.30 8.74
N THR A 446 -29.27 -9.59 7.83
CA THR A 446 -30.63 -9.95 7.34
C THR A 446 -30.56 -11.11 6.34
N PRO A 447 -31.48 -12.10 6.36
CA PRO A 447 -31.52 -13.14 5.33
C PRO A 447 -31.76 -12.58 3.91
N PHE A 448 -31.18 -13.22 2.89
CA PHE A 448 -31.17 -12.67 1.52
C PHE A 448 -32.56 -12.29 0.96
N GLU A 449 -33.57 -13.14 1.16
CA GLU A 449 -34.94 -12.87 0.70
C GLU A 449 -35.58 -11.64 1.38
N ALA A 450 -35.21 -11.37 2.64
CA ALA A 450 -35.63 -10.15 3.31
C ALA A 450 -34.88 -8.92 2.77
N ARG A 451 -33.60 -9.04 2.40
CA ARG A 451 -32.83 -7.95 1.75
C ARG A 451 -33.46 -7.52 0.43
N LYS A 452 -33.92 -8.46 -0.40
CA LYS A 452 -34.69 -8.15 -1.63
C LYS A 452 -35.92 -7.30 -1.35
N LYS A 453 -36.67 -7.65 -0.29
CA LYS A 453 -37.86 -6.89 0.13
C LYS A 453 -37.50 -5.50 0.65
N MET A 454 -36.40 -5.36 1.41
CA MET A 454 -35.90 -4.06 1.86
C MET A 454 -35.60 -3.15 0.67
N LEU A 455 -34.89 -3.65 -0.35
CA LEU A 455 -34.56 -2.86 -1.54
C LEU A 455 -35.81 -2.40 -2.32
N LYS A 456 -36.87 -3.21 -2.35
CA LYS A 456 -38.16 -2.83 -2.96
C LYS A 456 -38.85 -1.70 -2.20
N LYS A 457 -38.88 -1.74 -0.85
CA LYS A 457 -39.46 -0.68 -0.01
C LYS A 457 -38.74 0.67 -0.11
N PHE A 458 -37.52 0.63 -0.65
CA PHE A 458 -36.71 1.81 -0.89
C PHE A 458 -37.12 2.54 -2.19
N LYS A 459 -37.80 1.88 -3.14
CA LYS A 459 -38.38 2.53 -4.33
C LYS A 459 -39.67 3.24 -3.94
#